data_AF-A0A1V8TLG0-F1
#
_entry.id   AF-A0A1V8TLG0-F1
#
_cell.length_a   1.000
_cell.length_b   1.000
_cell.length_c   1.000
_cell.angle_alpha   90.00
_cell.angle_beta   90.00
_cell.angle_gamma   90.00
#
_symmetry.space_group_name_H-M   'P 1'
#
loop_
_entity.id
_entity.type
_entity.pdbx_description
1 polymer ?
#
loop_
_entity_poly.entity_id
_entity_poly.type
_entity_poly.pdbx_seq_one_letter_code
_entity_poly.pdbx_strand_id
1 'polypeptide(L)'
;MTSTTWRASPCVEVITKRECLPTLETSAASSALTFRLRDPKFASASASASASAYGYNSHVANAGSTSTDAPVLFQPNSAQSTLDFLRISRGAVDDTINQNLNALVTPSSTPFDPTSTAELQPRPAGRRAIDATSCSEFKDRVLFPSWQVRSDVLSYCAGVATSPDPDDPDHVLRQVEDVRARERIVNERLDPYSGRYFPREARTESLAALLRNEMMVEKIIRSRTWSLVGERCENEDRDFEKATDAWRIRRGGG
;
A
#
# COMPACT_ATOMS: atom_id res chain seq x y z
N MET A 1 40.34 0.00 21.75
CA MET A 1 40.74 0.87 20.62
C MET A 1 41.02 -0.01 19.42
N THR A 2 40.02 -0.17 18.54
CA THR A 2 40.17 -0.79 17.22
C THR A 2 39.18 -0.09 16.30
N SER A 3 39.69 0.85 15.50
CA SER A 3 38.93 1.57 14.47
C SER A 3 38.74 0.67 13.26
N THR A 4 37.50 0.34 12.92
CA THR A 4 37.15 -0.23 11.62
C THR A 4 36.79 0.90 10.68
N THR A 5 37.64 1.12 9.68
CA THR A 5 37.47 2.12 8.62
C THR A 5 36.63 1.52 7.50
N TRP A 6 35.50 2.16 7.15
CA TRP A 6 34.72 1.81 5.97
C TRP A 6 35.23 2.63 4.78
N ARG A 7 35.80 1.94 3.77
CA ARG A 7 36.10 2.55 2.46
C ARG A 7 34.86 2.44 1.58
N ALA A 8 34.42 3.58 1.05
CA ALA A 8 33.53 3.61 -0.11
C ALA A 8 34.29 3.07 -1.34
N SER A 9 33.70 2.10 -2.04
CA SER A 9 34.14 1.71 -3.39
C SER A 9 33.22 2.37 -4.43
N PRO A 10 33.74 2.76 -5.59
CA PRO A 10 33.01 3.53 -6.59
C PRO A 10 32.04 2.64 -7.37
N CYS A 11 30.88 3.20 -7.73
CA CYS A 11 29.99 2.63 -8.72
C CYS A 11 30.72 2.54 -10.06
N VAL A 12 31.01 1.32 -10.50
CA VAL A 12 31.48 1.03 -11.86
C VAL A 12 30.25 1.01 -12.77
N GLU A 13 30.28 1.91 -13.75
CA GLU A 13 29.40 1.98 -14.91
C GLU A 13 29.53 0.70 -15.75
N VAL A 14 28.45 -0.09 -15.88
CA VAL A 14 28.31 -1.07 -16.96
C VAL A 14 26.91 -0.93 -17.56
N ILE A 15 26.94 -0.54 -18.83
CA ILE A 15 25.81 -0.39 -19.74
C ILE A 15 25.33 -1.79 -20.16
N THR A 16 24.01 -1.92 -20.33
CA THR A 16 23.19 -3.03 -20.86
C THR A 16 22.55 -3.99 -19.84
N LYS A 17 21.21 -4.06 -19.94
CA LYS A 17 20.21 -4.87 -19.20
C LYS A 17 19.85 -4.40 -17.79
N ARG A 18 18.80 -3.56 -17.72
CA ARG A 18 18.06 -3.27 -16.49
C ARG A 18 17.18 -4.46 -16.12
N GLU A 19 17.74 -5.38 -15.35
CA GLU A 19 16.96 -6.23 -14.44
C GLU A 19 17.47 -5.95 -13.03
N CYS A 20 16.82 -4.99 -12.35
CA CYS A 20 16.88 -4.90 -10.89
C CYS A 20 15.57 -5.50 -10.36
N LEU A 21 15.52 -6.83 -10.29
CA LEU A 21 14.58 -7.51 -9.41
C LEU A 21 14.98 -7.22 -7.96
N PRO A 22 14.06 -6.84 -7.06
CA PRO A 22 14.31 -7.03 -5.65
C PRO A 22 14.32 -8.53 -5.38
N THR A 23 15.50 -9.08 -5.09
CA THR A 23 15.59 -10.37 -4.40
C THR A 23 14.93 -10.19 -3.03
N LEU A 24 13.70 -10.70 -2.89
CA LEU A 24 13.16 -11.07 -1.59
C LEU A 24 14.01 -12.23 -1.07
N GLU A 25 15.15 -11.91 -0.45
CA GLU A 25 15.79 -12.84 0.45
C GLU A 25 14.82 -13.12 1.59
N THR A 26 14.29 -14.33 1.58
CA THR A 26 13.64 -14.97 2.70
C THR A 26 14.70 -15.25 3.77
N SER A 27 15.09 -14.22 4.51
CA SER A 27 15.95 -14.35 5.68
C SER A 27 15.15 -14.04 6.94
N ALA A 28 14.74 -15.12 7.61
CA ALA A 28 14.56 -15.24 9.06
C ALA A 28 13.90 -14.06 9.82
N ALA A 29 12.58 -13.92 9.70
CA ALA A 29 11.75 -13.35 10.77
C ALA A 29 10.47 -14.15 11.04
N SER A 30 10.41 -15.39 10.56
CA SER A 30 9.43 -16.39 10.97
C SER A 30 10.00 -17.21 12.14
N SER A 31 10.30 -16.54 13.25
CA SER A 31 10.73 -17.18 14.51
C SER A 31 10.64 -16.21 15.68
N ALA A 32 9.43 -15.74 15.98
CA ALA A 32 9.14 -15.09 17.25
C ALA A 32 7.67 -15.25 17.65
N LEU A 33 7.13 -16.47 17.57
CA LEU A 33 5.92 -16.82 18.33
C LEU A 33 5.84 -18.32 18.59
N THR A 34 6.91 -18.92 19.12
CA THR A 34 6.80 -20.25 19.73
C THR A 34 7.87 -20.45 20.81
N PHE A 35 7.58 -19.98 22.03
CA PHE A 35 8.20 -20.55 23.23
C PHE A 35 7.25 -20.50 24.44
N ARG A 36 6.63 -21.66 24.67
CA ARG A 36 6.28 -22.33 25.93
C ARG A 36 5.62 -21.53 27.06
N LEU A 37 4.38 -21.91 27.35
CA LEU A 37 4.10 -22.58 28.62
C LEU A 37 3.40 -23.92 28.34
N ARG A 38 3.97 -24.96 28.95
CA ARG A 38 3.55 -26.34 28.93
C ARG A 38 3.04 -26.61 30.33
N ASP A 39 1.73 -26.81 30.50
CA ASP A 39 1.19 -27.53 31.64
C ASP A 39 0.02 -28.41 31.18
N PRO A 40 -0.08 -29.68 31.66
CA PRO A 40 -0.95 -30.67 31.06
C PRO A 40 -2.10 -31.02 32.00
N LYS A 41 -3.23 -30.32 31.91
CA LYS A 41 -4.53 -30.82 32.41
C LYS A 41 -5.64 -30.27 31.54
N PHE A 42 -6.63 -31.11 31.27
CA PHE A 42 -7.80 -30.94 30.40
C PHE A 42 -7.63 -31.40 28.94
N ALA A 43 -7.84 -32.70 28.79
CA ALA A 43 -8.37 -33.32 27.59
C ALA A 43 -9.89 -33.09 27.46
N SER A 44 -10.41 -33.34 26.25
CA SER A 44 -11.81 -33.24 25.75
C SER A 44 -12.18 -31.84 25.23
N ALA A 45 -12.81 -31.64 24.06
CA ALA A 45 -13.65 -32.53 23.25
C ALA A 45 -13.68 -32.09 21.76
N SER A 46 -14.11 -33.04 20.92
CA SER A 46 -14.65 -33.00 19.52
C SER A 46 -15.26 -31.67 19.04
N ALA A 47 -15.31 -31.29 17.76
CA ALA A 47 -15.96 -31.94 16.60
C ALA A 47 -15.74 -31.01 15.37
N SER A 48 -15.20 -31.47 14.23
CA SER A 48 -15.87 -31.88 12.97
C SER A 48 -16.87 -30.93 12.29
N ALA A 49 -16.73 -30.86 10.95
CA ALA A 49 -17.72 -30.50 9.91
C ALA A 49 -17.87 -28.99 9.59
N SER A 50 -18.07 -28.53 8.35
CA SER A 50 -18.09 -29.13 7.01
C SER A 50 -18.25 -27.98 6.00
N ALA A 51 -17.64 -28.10 4.82
CA ALA A 51 -17.83 -27.20 3.70
C ALA A 51 -19.26 -27.33 3.13
N SER A 52 -19.90 -26.19 2.88
CA SER A 52 -21.14 -26.12 2.08
C SER A 52 -20.88 -25.39 0.77
N ALA A 53 -21.26 -26.08 -0.29
CA ALA A 53 -21.20 -25.70 -1.68
C ALA A 53 -22.23 -24.60 -2.03
N TYR A 54 -21.84 -23.69 -2.91
CA TYR A 54 -22.78 -23.00 -3.79
C TYR A 54 -22.46 -23.41 -5.22
N GLY A 55 -23.39 -24.16 -5.82
CA GLY A 55 -23.37 -24.51 -7.23
C GLY A 55 -23.94 -23.37 -8.08
N TYR A 56 -23.35 -23.18 -9.25
CA TYR A 56 -24.01 -22.52 -10.37
C TYR A 56 -23.78 -23.35 -11.63
N ASN A 57 -24.89 -23.66 -12.30
CA ASN A 57 -24.97 -24.55 -13.45
C ASN A 57 -24.38 -23.89 -14.71
N SER A 58 -23.67 -24.72 -15.46
CA SER A 58 -23.11 -24.48 -16.79
C SER A 58 -24.19 -24.44 -17.88
N HIS A 59 -24.04 -23.53 -18.86
CA HIS A 59 -24.40 -23.80 -20.25
C HIS A 59 -23.35 -23.20 -21.21
N VAL A 60 -23.11 -23.96 -22.27
CA VAL A 60 -21.96 -23.99 -23.17
C VAL A 60 -22.15 -23.07 -24.37
N ALA A 61 -21.13 -22.30 -24.77
CA ALA A 61 -20.76 -22.09 -26.17
C ALA A 61 -19.38 -21.42 -26.34
N ASN A 62 -18.45 -22.27 -26.79
CA ASN A 62 -17.13 -22.11 -27.39
C ASN A 62 -16.83 -20.82 -28.19
N ALA A 63 -15.69 -20.16 -27.89
CA ALA A 63 -14.75 -19.62 -28.90
C ALA A 63 -13.42 -19.29 -28.18
N GLY A 64 -12.32 -19.87 -28.67
CA GLY A 64 -11.05 -19.94 -27.96
C GLY A 64 -10.28 -18.63 -27.81
N SER A 65 -9.55 -18.53 -26.71
CA SER A 65 -8.17 -18.06 -26.71
C SER A 65 -7.44 -18.69 -25.53
N THR A 66 -6.41 -19.47 -25.86
CA THR A 66 -5.44 -20.02 -24.92
C THR A 66 -4.57 -18.88 -24.39
N SER A 67 -4.60 -18.62 -23.08
CA SER A 67 -3.55 -17.86 -22.41
C SER A 67 -3.55 -18.18 -20.91
N THR A 68 -2.83 -19.26 -20.57
CA THR A 68 -2.03 -19.45 -19.35
C THR A 68 -2.38 -18.60 -18.13
N ASP A 69 -3.10 -19.22 -17.19
CA ASP A 69 -3.10 -18.88 -15.77
C ASP A 69 -1.69 -19.13 -15.19
N ALA A 70 -0.82 -18.13 -15.30
CA ALA A 70 0.36 -18.04 -14.46
C ALA A 70 0.02 -17.20 -13.21
N PRO A 71 0.49 -17.56 -12.01
CA PRO A 71 0.34 -16.69 -10.85
C PRO A 71 0.97 -15.33 -11.19
N VAL A 72 0.17 -14.27 -11.11
CA VAL A 72 0.57 -12.89 -11.41
C VAL A 72 1.71 -12.51 -10.47
N LEU A 73 2.95 -12.71 -10.94
CA LEU A 73 4.11 -12.04 -10.40
C LEU A 73 3.85 -10.55 -10.59
N PHE A 74 3.88 -9.80 -9.48
CA PHE A 74 3.68 -8.36 -9.46
C PHE A 74 4.54 -7.70 -10.54
N GLN A 75 3.91 -7.22 -11.61
CA GLN A 75 4.56 -6.38 -12.62
C GLN A 75 4.35 -4.92 -12.22
N PRO A 76 5.37 -4.21 -11.68
CA PRO A 76 5.23 -2.87 -11.12
C PRO A 76 5.02 -1.76 -12.18
N ASN A 77 5.03 -2.10 -13.46
CA ASN A 77 4.92 -1.17 -14.58
C ASN A 77 3.48 -0.95 -15.07
N SER A 78 2.48 -1.64 -14.50
CA SER A 78 1.08 -1.48 -14.89
C SER A 78 0.33 -0.55 -13.93
N ALA A 79 -0.61 0.23 -14.47
CA ALA A 79 -1.53 1.04 -13.68
C ALA A 79 -2.32 0.20 -12.68
N GLN A 80 -2.81 -0.97 -13.12
CA GLN A 80 -3.66 -1.85 -12.31
C GLN A 80 -2.90 -2.43 -11.10
N SER A 81 -1.68 -2.91 -11.30
CA SER A 81 -0.87 -3.46 -10.20
C SER A 81 -0.55 -2.41 -9.13
N THR A 82 -0.30 -1.17 -9.54
CA THR A 82 -0.09 -0.04 -8.63
C THR A 82 -1.35 0.22 -7.78
N LEU A 83 -2.51 0.27 -8.42
CA LEU A 83 -3.80 0.46 -7.71
C LEU A 83 -4.10 -0.70 -6.75
N ASP A 84 -3.87 -1.94 -7.18
CA ASP A 84 -4.12 -3.12 -6.35
C ASP A 84 -3.21 -3.15 -5.13
N PHE A 85 -1.92 -2.83 -5.30
CA PHE A 85 -0.98 -2.68 -4.19
C PHE A 85 -1.45 -1.60 -3.20
N LEU A 86 -1.82 -0.42 -3.70
CA LEU A 86 -2.27 0.68 -2.84
C LEU A 86 -3.55 0.30 -2.09
N ARG A 87 -4.53 -0.30 -2.78
CA ARG A 87 -5.78 -0.78 -2.18
C ARG A 87 -5.53 -1.77 -1.05
N ILE A 88 -4.69 -2.78 -1.28
CA ILE A 88 -4.39 -3.80 -0.27
C ILE A 88 -3.61 -3.18 0.91
N SER A 89 -2.61 -2.36 0.62
CA SER A 89 -1.79 -1.74 1.65
C SER A 89 -2.59 -0.79 2.55
N ARG A 90 -3.48 0.03 1.96
CA ARG A 90 -4.38 0.91 2.72
C ARG A 90 -5.38 0.10 3.54
N GLY A 91 -5.95 -0.95 2.96
CA GLY A 91 -6.87 -1.86 3.68
C GLY A 91 -6.23 -2.52 4.90
N ALA A 92 -4.96 -2.92 4.80
CA ALA A 92 -4.24 -3.60 5.86
C ALA A 92 -3.90 -2.71 7.07
N VAL A 93 -3.75 -1.40 6.88
CA VAL A 93 -3.25 -0.49 7.92
C VAL A 93 -4.20 0.67 8.21
N ASP A 94 -4.54 1.46 7.19
CA ASP A 94 -5.23 2.73 7.31
C ASP A 94 -6.75 2.56 7.47
N ASP A 95 -7.38 1.74 6.62
CA ASP A 95 -8.84 1.51 6.70
C ASP A 95 -9.23 0.76 7.99
N THR A 96 -8.30 -0.06 8.49
CA THR A 96 -8.43 -0.84 9.72
C THR A 96 -7.76 -0.16 10.92
N ILE A 97 -7.40 1.14 10.83
CA ILE A 97 -6.64 1.83 11.88
C ILE A 97 -7.29 1.74 13.26
N ASN A 98 -8.62 1.86 13.34
CA ASN A 98 -9.32 1.74 14.62
C ASN A 98 -9.20 0.34 15.23
N GLN A 99 -9.19 -0.70 14.39
CA GLN A 99 -8.99 -2.09 14.83
C GLN A 99 -7.55 -2.28 15.33
N ASN A 100 -6.57 -1.78 14.57
CA ASN A 100 -5.16 -1.79 14.96
C ASN A 100 -4.95 -1.07 16.30
N LEU A 101 -5.53 0.12 16.49
CA LEU A 101 -5.44 0.87 17.76
C LEU A 101 -6.18 0.18 18.92
N ASN A 102 -7.31 -0.49 18.66
CA ASN A 102 -8.01 -1.26 19.69
C ASN A 102 -7.20 -2.49 20.13
N ALA A 103 -6.43 -3.12 19.22
CA ALA A 103 -5.57 -4.25 19.54
C ALA A 103 -4.39 -3.87 20.47
N LEU A 104 -3.97 -2.60 20.46
CA LEU A 104 -2.96 -2.08 21.40
C LEU A 104 -3.50 -1.91 22.83
N VAL A 105 -4.82 -1.90 23.01
CA VAL A 105 -5.43 -1.81 24.34
C VAL A 105 -5.42 -3.20 24.96
N THR A 106 -4.44 -3.51 25.81
CA THR A 106 -4.41 -4.73 26.61
C THR A 106 -5.27 -4.56 27.88
N PRO A 107 -6.47 -5.17 27.99
CA PRO A 107 -7.31 -5.04 29.18
C PRO A 107 -6.76 -5.74 30.41
N SER A 108 -5.77 -6.63 30.26
CA SER A 108 -5.15 -7.40 31.34
C SER A 108 -4.06 -6.65 32.11
N SER A 109 -3.67 -5.45 31.68
CA SER A 109 -2.70 -4.63 32.43
C SER A 109 -3.29 -4.10 33.74
N THR A 110 -4.61 -3.99 33.83
CA THR A 110 -5.33 -3.65 35.06
C THR A 110 -5.87 -4.92 35.72
N PRO A 111 -5.51 -5.22 36.99
CA PRO A 111 -6.11 -6.31 37.75
C PRO A 111 -7.64 -6.16 37.79
N PHE A 112 -8.36 -7.27 37.64
CA PHE A 112 -9.81 -7.27 37.81
C PHE A 112 -10.16 -7.01 39.28
N ASP A 113 -10.89 -5.92 39.53
CA ASP A 113 -11.44 -5.61 40.85
C ASP A 113 -12.91 -6.08 40.92
N PRO A 114 -13.25 -7.08 41.75
CA PRO A 114 -14.62 -7.58 41.86
C PRO A 114 -15.59 -6.52 42.42
N THR A 115 -15.10 -5.43 43.03
CA THR A 115 -15.95 -4.31 43.45
C THR A 115 -16.37 -3.41 42.27
N SER A 116 -15.66 -3.49 41.13
CA SER A 116 -16.00 -2.71 39.92
C SER A 116 -17.28 -3.17 39.23
N THR A 117 -17.86 -4.30 39.64
CA THR A 117 -19.17 -4.78 39.16
C THR A 117 -20.34 -4.33 40.03
N ALA A 118 -20.07 -3.78 41.22
CA ALA A 118 -21.10 -3.33 42.14
C ALA A 118 -21.70 -1.97 41.75
N GLU A 119 -20.97 -1.15 41.00
CA GLU A 119 -21.45 0.12 40.45
C GLU A 119 -21.59 0.04 38.93
N LEU A 120 -22.82 0.25 38.44
CA LEU A 120 -23.08 0.62 37.04
C LEU A 120 -22.59 2.07 36.84
N GLN A 121 -21.29 2.31 36.92
CA GLN A 121 -20.74 3.58 36.44
C GLN A 121 -20.82 3.57 34.92
N PRO A 122 -21.44 4.60 34.30
CA PRO A 122 -21.28 4.82 32.86
C PRO A 122 -19.77 4.89 32.62
N ARG A 123 -19.21 3.94 31.86
CA ARG A 123 -17.82 4.02 31.44
C ARG A 123 -17.59 5.44 30.91
N PRO A 124 -16.56 6.17 31.35
CA PRO A 124 -16.31 7.50 30.83
C PRO A 124 -16.30 7.39 29.31
N ALA A 125 -17.11 8.21 28.65
CA ALA A 125 -17.27 8.23 27.19
C ALA A 125 -15.99 8.69 26.46
N GLY A 126 -14.85 8.75 27.16
CA GLY A 126 -13.53 8.95 26.60
C GLY A 126 -12.96 7.63 26.08
N ARG A 127 -12.42 7.67 24.87
CA ARG A 127 -11.65 6.55 24.33
C ARG A 127 -10.47 6.29 25.28
N ARG A 128 -10.34 5.06 25.79
CA ARG A 128 -9.19 4.69 26.65
C ARG A 128 -7.89 5.11 25.98
N ALA A 129 -7.08 5.88 26.70
CA ALA A 129 -5.73 6.25 26.26
C ALA A 129 -4.89 4.97 26.13
N ILE A 130 -4.14 4.87 25.04
CA ILE A 130 -3.25 3.74 24.79
C ILE A 130 -1.91 4.07 25.46
N ASP A 131 -1.21 3.06 25.97
CA ASP A 131 0.14 3.23 26.51
C ASP A 131 1.08 3.87 25.46
N ALA A 132 1.84 4.88 25.89
CA ALA A 132 2.69 5.68 25.01
C ALA A 132 3.77 4.83 24.30
N THR A 133 4.30 3.82 24.98
CA THR A 133 5.30 2.90 24.42
C THR A 133 4.67 2.02 23.33
N SER A 134 3.49 1.47 23.59
CA SER A 134 2.75 0.67 22.61
C SER A 134 2.40 1.48 21.36
N CYS A 135 2.06 2.76 21.55
CA CYS A 135 1.81 3.69 20.45
C CYS A 135 3.07 4.03 19.65
N SER A 136 4.20 4.30 20.30
CA SER A 136 5.45 4.59 19.58
C SER A 136 5.94 3.37 18.81
N GLU A 137 5.84 2.17 19.40
CA GLU A 137 6.19 0.92 18.70
C GLU A 137 5.29 0.67 17.48
N PHE A 138 3.97 0.90 17.59
CA PHE A 138 3.07 0.80 16.45
C PHE A 138 3.42 1.80 15.34
N LYS A 139 3.67 3.06 15.70
CA LYS A 139 4.08 4.12 14.76
C LYS A 139 5.36 3.71 14.01
N ASP A 140 6.40 3.32 14.75
CA ASP A 140 7.74 3.07 14.21
C ASP A 140 7.88 1.73 13.48
N ARG A 141 7.14 0.68 13.89
CA ARG A 141 7.25 -0.68 13.32
C ARG A 141 6.19 -1.02 12.28
N VAL A 142 5.04 -0.34 12.29
CA VAL A 142 3.91 -0.68 11.40
C VAL A 142 3.52 0.50 10.54
N LEU A 143 3.13 1.62 11.16
CA LEU A 143 2.53 2.75 10.43
C LEU A 143 3.51 3.40 9.46
N PHE A 144 4.62 3.95 9.96
CA PHE A 144 5.59 4.65 9.12
C PHE A 144 6.27 3.77 8.08
N PRO A 145 6.68 2.51 8.39
CA PRO A 145 7.17 1.60 7.36
C PRO A 145 6.16 1.37 6.23
N SER A 146 4.87 1.16 6.55
CA SER A 146 3.85 0.94 5.52
C SER A 146 3.68 2.16 4.61
N TRP A 147 3.68 3.37 5.18
CA TRP A 147 3.64 4.62 4.43
C TRP A 147 4.89 4.83 3.58
N GLN A 148 6.06 4.43 4.09
CA GLN A 148 7.30 4.52 3.34
C GLN A 148 7.26 3.64 2.08
N VAL A 149 6.89 2.37 2.23
CA VAL A 149 6.80 1.43 1.10
C VAL A 149 5.82 1.95 0.04
N ARG A 150 4.67 2.51 0.44
CA ARG A 150 3.74 3.13 -0.52
C ARG A 150 4.33 4.36 -1.23
N SER A 151 5.10 5.18 -0.52
CA SER A 151 5.79 6.34 -1.11
C SER A 151 6.85 5.91 -2.12
N ASP A 152 7.58 4.84 -1.82
CA ASP A 152 8.63 4.30 -2.68
C ASP A 152 8.03 3.74 -3.97
N VAL A 153 6.92 2.99 -3.88
CA VAL A 153 6.19 2.50 -5.06
C VAL A 153 5.67 3.65 -5.92
N LEU A 154 5.00 4.64 -5.32
CA LEU A 154 4.52 5.81 -6.06
C LEU A 154 5.66 6.56 -6.76
N SER A 155 6.80 6.71 -6.08
CA SER A 155 7.98 7.40 -6.61
C SER A 155 8.64 6.61 -7.76
N TYR A 156 8.74 5.29 -7.60
CA TYR A 156 9.22 4.40 -8.66
C TYR A 156 8.32 4.47 -9.89
N CYS A 157 7.00 4.32 -9.71
CA CYS A 157 6.05 4.38 -10.80
C CYS A 157 6.05 5.77 -11.49
N ALA A 158 6.27 6.86 -10.74
CA ALA A 158 6.42 8.19 -11.33
C ALA A 158 7.67 8.29 -12.22
N GLY A 159 8.78 7.67 -11.81
CA GLY A 159 9.97 7.53 -12.65
C GLY A 159 9.67 6.76 -13.93
N VAL A 160 8.94 5.64 -13.86
CA VAL A 160 8.53 4.86 -15.03
C VAL A 160 7.62 5.66 -15.95
N ALA A 161 6.66 6.40 -15.41
CA ALA A 161 5.68 7.17 -16.18
C ALA A 161 6.30 8.34 -16.98
N THR A 162 7.52 8.77 -16.62
CA THR A 162 8.26 9.80 -17.37
C THR A 162 9.21 9.23 -18.42
N SER A 163 9.41 7.91 -18.44
CA SER A 163 10.20 7.23 -19.47
C SER A 163 9.35 6.97 -20.71
N PRO A 164 9.88 7.19 -21.93
CA PRO A 164 9.20 6.75 -23.15
C PRO A 164 9.03 5.22 -23.14
N ASP A 165 7.83 4.74 -23.49
CA ASP A 165 7.50 3.32 -23.65
C ASP A 165 7.70 2.93 -25.13
N PRO A 166 8.80 2.24 -25.48
CA PRO A 166 9.07 1.85 -26.87
C PRO A 166 8.11 0.77 -27.39
N ASP A 167 7.44 0.05 -26.48
CA ASP A 167 6.54 -1.07 -26.78
C ASP A 167 5.06 -0.64 -26.69
N ASP A 168 4.78 0.66 -26.72
CA ASP A 168 3.42 1.19 -26.73
C ASP A 168 2.75 0.89 -28.09
N PRO A 169 1.75 -0.01 -28.15
CA PRO A 169 1.11 -0.40 -29.41
C PRO A 169 0.37 0.77 -30.07
N ASP A 170 -0.04 1.76 -29.28
CA ASP A 170 -0.79 2.91 -29.76
C ASP A 170 0.12 4.05 -30.25
N HIS A 171 1.44 3.93 -30.09
CA HIS A 171 2.37 5.01 -30.44
C HIS A 171 2.31 5.37 -31.93
N VAL A 172 2.33 4.38 -32.82
CA VAL A 172 2.25 4.59 -34.27
C VAL A 172 0.87 5.06 -34.69
N LEU A 173 -0.19 4.45 -34.12
CA LEU A 173 -1.57 4.82 -34.43
C LEU A 173 -1.85 6.28 -34.07
N ARG A 174 -1.39 6.73 -32.90
CA ARG A 174 -1.51 8.11 -32.44
C ARG A 174 -0.80 9.09 -33.37
N GLN A 175 0.41 8.79 -33.81
CA GLN A 175 1.14 9.67 -34.74
C GLN A 175 0.37 9.87 -36.05
N VAL A 176 -0.20 8.80 -36.60
CA VAL A 176 -1.01 8.86 -37.82
C VAL A 176 -2.29 9.66 -37.58
N GLU A 177 -2.97 9.44 -36.46
CA GLU A 177 -4.18 10.17 -36.08
C GLU A 177 -3.91 11.66 -35.86
N ASP A 178 -2.79 12.01 -35.23
CA ASP A 178 -2.37 13.40 -34.98
C ASP A 178 -2.06 14.14 -36.28
N VAL A 179 -1.35 13.49 -37.22
CA VAL A 179 -1.08 14.07 -38.53
C VAL A 179 -2.39 14.31 -39.28
N ARG A 180 -3.28 13.31 -39.30
CA ARG A 180 -4.58 13.40 -39.97
C ARG A 180 -5.48 14.48 -39.35
N ALA A 181 -5.41 14.65 -38.03
CA ALA A 181 -6.14 15.69 -37.32
C ALA A 181 -5.61 17.09 -37.68
N ARG A 182 -4.29 17.26 -37.78
CA ARG A 182 -3.65 18.52 -38.20
C ARG A 182 -3.98 18.91 -39.63
N GLU A 183 -4.14 17.92 -40.52
CA GLU A 183 -4.48 18.14 -41.93
C GLU A 183 -5.98 18.35 -42.18
N ARG A 184 -6.84 18.15 -41.17
CA ARG A 184 -8.29 18.29 -41.31
C ARG A 184 -8.69 19.76 -41.47
N ILE A 185 -9.28 20.10 -42.61
CA ILE A 185 -9.92 21.41 -42.82
C ILE A 185 -11.35 21.34 -42.28
N VAL A 186 -11.65 22.14 -41.26
CA VAL A 186 -12.95 22.23 -40.61
C VAL A 186 -13.62 23.53 -41.04
N ASN A 187 -14.94 23.50 -41.23
CA ASN A 187 -15.73 24.70 -41.49
C ASN A 187 -16.63 24.97 -40.29
N GLU A 188 -16.15 25.81 -39.38
CA GLU A 188 -16.78 26.14 -38.11
C GLU A 188 -18.18 26.77 -38.28
N ARG A 189 -18.51 27.28 -39.48
CA ARG A 189 -19.82 27.85 -39.79
C ARG A 189 -20.90 26.80 -40.04
N LEU A 190 -20.51 25.61 -40.51
CA LEU A 190 -21.46 24.53 -40.82
C LEU A 190 -21.71 23.65 -39.59
N ASP A 191 -20.67 23.38 -38.79
CA ASP A 191 -20.77 22.69 -37.50
C ASP A 191 -19.60 23.07 -36.56
N PRO A 192 -19.88 23.84 -35.48
CA PRO A 192 -18.89 24.24 -34.48
C PRO A 192 -18.22 23.09 -33.71
N TYR A 193 -18.73 21.86 -33.78
CA TYR A 193 -18.21 20.71 -33.03
C TYR A 193 -17.40 19.73 -33.87
N SER A 194 -17.44 19.84 -35.20
CA SER A 194 -16.76 18.94 -36.14
C SER A 194 -15.23 18.97 -36.10
N GLY A 195 -14.65 20.01 -35.49
CA GLY A 195 -13.20 20.17 -35.31
C GLY A 195 -12.64 19.61 -34.02
N ARG A 196 -13.45 18.99 -33.15
CA ARG A 196 -12.95 18.41 -31.90
C ARG A 196 -12.18 17.13 -32.19
N TYR A 197 -10.87 17.19 -31.99
CA TYR A 197 -9.98 16.04 -31.98
C TYR A 197 -9.52 15.78 -30.55
N PHE A 198 -9.64 14.53 -30.10
CA PHE A 198 -9.15 14.07 -28.80
C PHE A 198 -8.03 13.06 -29.06
N PRO A 199 -6.76 13.45 -28.87
CA PRO A 199 -5.64 12.52 -29.01
C PRO A 199 -5.81 11.34 -28.05
N ARG A 200 -5.44 10.15 -28.49
CA ARG A 200 -5.32 9.00 -27.59
C ARG A 200 -4.11 9.19 -26.67
N GLU A 201 -4.36 9.16 -25.36
CA GLU A 201 -3.31 9.22 -24.35
C GLU A 201 -2.37 8.03 -24.48
N ALA A 202 -1.06 8.27 -24.35
CA ALA A 202 -0.08 7.19 -24.24
C ALA A 202 -0.27 6.42 -22.92
N ARG A 203 0.15 5.15 -22.88
CA ARG A 203 0.09 4.35 -21.65
C ARG A 203 0.80 5.05 -20.49
N THR A 204 1.95 5.65 -20.74
CA THR A 204 2.74 6.39 -19.73
C THR A 204 2.08 7.70 -19.30
N GLU A 205 1.38 8.40 -20.21
CA GLU A 205 0.60 9.60 -19.89
C GLU A 205 -0.59 9.26 -18.99
N SER A 206 -1.31 8.19 -19.32
CA SER A 206 -2.43 7.69 -18.50
C SER A 206 -1.95 7.27 -17.10
N LEU A 207 -0.79 6.61 -17.01
CA LEU A 207 -0.15 6.26 -15.76
C LEU A 207 0.26 7.51 -14.96
N ALA A 208 0.85 8.51 -15.62
CA ALA A 208 1.23 9.77 -14.97
C ALA A 208 0.01 10.54 -14.42
N ALA A 209 -1.12 10.51 -15.14
CA ALA A 209 -2.38 11.09 -14.65
C ALA A 209 -2.90 10.35 -13.41
N LEU A 210 -2.89 9.01 -13.44
CA LEU A 210 -3.29 8.18 -12.31
C LEU A 210 -2.40 8.44 -11.08
N LEU A 211 -1.08 8.47 -11.25
CA LEU A 211 -0.15 8.67 -10.14
C LEU A 211 -0.32 10.03 -9.47
N ARG A 212 -0.61 11.09 -10.23
CA ARG A 212 -0.94 12.41 -9.65
C ARG A 212 -2.15 12.35 -8.74
N ASN A 213 -3.19 11.61 -9.13
CA ASN A 213 -4.37 11.39 -8.31
C ASN A 213 -4.04 10.56 -7.08
N GLU A 214 -3.30 9.46 -7.23
CA GLU A 214 -2.95 8.58 -6.12
C GLU A 214 -2.03 9.25 -5.09
N MET A 215 -1.13 10.14 -5.50
CA MET A 215 -0.34 10.96 -4.57
C MET A 215 -1.23 11.90 -3.75
N MET A 216 -2.27 12.50 -4.36
CA MET A 216 -3.23 13.34 -3.63
C MET A 216 -4.07 12.51 -2.65
N VAL A 217 -4.59 11.37 -3.10
CA VAL A 217 -5.37 10.44 -2.27
C VAL A 217 -4.54 9.96 -1.08
N GLU A 218 -3.28 9.59 -1.33
CA GLU A 218 -2.37 9.14 -0.28
C GLU A 218 -2.15 10.22 0.79
N LYS A 219 -2.00 11.50 0.40
CA LYS A 219 -1.91 12.62 1.35
C LYS A 219 -3.17 12.75 2.21
N ILE A 220 -4.36 12.60 1.63
CA ILE A 220 -5.63 12.65 2.36
C ILE A 220 -5.73 11.49 3.35
N ILE A 221 -5.41 10.27 2.91
CA ILE A 221 -5.47 9.07 3.74
C ILE A 221 -4.51 9.20 4.93
N ARG A 222 -3.24 9.55 4.71
CA ARG A 222 -2.26 9.72 5.79
C ARG A 222 -2.67 10.80 6.78
N SER A 223 -3.19 11.93 6.30
CA SER A 223 -3.71 12.99 7.17
C SER A 223 -4.85 12.50 8.07
N ARG A 224 -5.81 11.77 7.49
CA ARG A 224 -6.94 11.20 8.24
C ARG A 224 -6.48 10.14 9.24
N THR A 225 -5.64 9.21 8.83
CA THR A 225 -5.07 8.18 9.70
C THR A 225 -4.29 8.83 10.84
N TRP A 226 -3.48 9.84 10.56
CA TRP A 226 -2.72 10.57 11.58
C TRP A 226 -3.63 11.24 12.61
N SER A 227 -4.71 11.88 12.17
CA SER A 227 -5.71 12.47 13.08
C SER A 227 -6.30 11.41 14.02
N LEU A 228 -6.69 10.25 13.50
CA LEU A 228 -7.26 9.16 14.31
C LEU A 228 -6.26 8.55 15.28
N VAL A 229 -4.99 8.42 14.86
CA VAL A 229 -3.90 7.99 15.75
C VAL A 229 -3.69 9.03 16.85
N GLY A 230 -3.70 10.32 16.52
CA GLY A 230 -3.51 11.41 17.49
C GLY A 230 -4.58 11.48 18.57
N GLU A 231 -5.82 11.09 18.25
CA GLU A 231 -6.93 11.02 19.21
C GLU A 231 -6.72 9.96 20.31
N ARG A 232 -5.82 8.97 20.13
CA ARG A 232 -5.66 7.85 21.07
C ARG A 232 -4.23 7.62 21.55
N CYS A 233 -3.26 8.00 20.74
CA CYS A 233 -1.84 7.76 20.96
C CYS A 233 -1.04 9.02 21.24
N GLU A 234 -1.68 10.19 21.26
CA GLU A 234 -1.07 11.53 21.32
C GLU A 234 0.01 11.74 20.25
N ASN A 235 -0.16 12.74 19.40
CA ASN A 235 0.84 13.04 18.37
C ASN A 235 1.66 14.25 18.79
N GLU A 236 2.98 14.08 18.83
CA GLU A 236 3.92 15.18 19.08
C GLU A 236 3.75 16.29 18.02
N ASP A 237 3.57 15.88 16.76
CA ASP A 237 3.31 16.76 15.63
C ASP A 237 1.86 16.69 15.15
N ARG A 238 1.25 17.83 14.82
CA ARG A 238 -0.03 17.87 14.12
C ARG A 238 0.08 17.42 12.65
N ASP A 239 1.29 17.43 12.11
CA ASP A 239 1.57 17.14 10.71
C ASP A 239 2.24 15.78 10.55
N PHE A 240 1.61 14.91 9.75
CA PHE A 240 2.10 13.56 9.51
C PHE A 240 3.40 13.56 8.69
N GLU A 241 3.62 14.58 7.85
CA GLU A 241 4.82 14.70 7.01
C GLU A 241 6.05 14.85 7.90
N LYS A 242 6.00 15.78 8.87
CA LYS A 242 7.06 16.00 9.87
C LYS A 242 7.34 14.77 10.72
N ALA A 243 6.29 14.11 11.20
CA ALA A 243 6.44 12.91 12.02
C ALA A 243 7.14 11.77 11.25
N THR A 244 6.77 11.59 9.97
CA THR A 244 7.38 10.59 9.10
C THR A 244 8.84 10.95 8.77
N ASP A 245 9.12 12.22 8.51
CA ASP A 245 10.47 12.71 8.23
C ASP A 245 11.39 12.54 9.45
N ALA A 246 10.91 12.88 10.64
CA ALA A 246 11.62 12.66 11.89
C ALA A 246 11.94 11.16 12.10
N TRP A 247 10.97 10.28 11.81
CA TRP A 247 11.20 8.83 11.85
C TRP A 247 12.27 8.38 10.84
N ARG A 248 12.25 8.89 9.59
CA ARG A 248 13.30 8.58 8.60
C ARG A 248 14.68 9.03 9.07
N ILE A 249 14.78 10.22 9.66
CA ILE A 249 16.05 10.74 10.19
C ILE A 249 16.58 9.84 11.32
N ARG A 250 15.72 9.46 12.27
CA ARG A 250 16.12 8.56 13.38
C ARG A 250 16.62 7.21 12.89
N ARG A 251 16.06 6.70 11.79
CA ARG A 251 16.39 5.37 11.24
C ARG A 251 17.57 5.40 10.24
N GLY A 252 17.74 6.50 9.50
CA GLY A 252 18.79 6.66 8.49
C GLY A 252 20.10 7.29 8.98
N GLY A 253 20.10 7.83 10.21
CA GLY A 253 21.29 8.43 10.85
C GLY A 253 22.07 7.48 11.77
N GLY A 254 21.96 6.15 11.59
CA GLY A 254 22.62 5.12 12.39
C GLY A 254 23.75 4.42 11.65
#